data_AF-A0A9X1SAD7-F1
#
_entry.id   AF-A0A9X1SAD7-F1
#
_cell.length_a   1.000
_cell.length_b   1.000
_cell.length_c   1.000
_cell.angle_alpha   90.00
_cell.angle_beta   90.00
_cell.angle_gamma   90.00
#
_symmetry.space_group_name_H-M   'P 1'
#
loop_
_entity.id
_entity.type
_entity.pdbx_description
1 polymer ?
#
loop_
_entity_poly.entity_id
_entity_poly.type
_entity_poly.pdbx_seq_one_letter_code
_entity_poly.pdbx_strand_id
1 'polypeptide(L)'
;MARVKLWTIAVPAATVLTGIVAASYVSPEAVAIVTGAAAALAGFGWPYLLGVPARKTQGAVLALVGAGSTAAAFFAPATAMLTWMPGVVAVGVGAVFVIQLLRGTGQAQRLESTLGVISGALVAGMGAGWVAADRLAGAEGSQGLIVASAAAIAVAGAVSLIPLPDRITAPLGVLTGALAAAAAAALVPGLPVAAGAFIGALCAAVVVAVRRLALIRDDSPGLLGLVSAGMAPVLALGTAVYFAGRLLVP
;
A
#
# COMPACT_ATOMS: atom_id res chain seq x y z
N MET A 1 -28.63 5.66 -5.43
CA MET A 1 -27.35 5.34 -4.75
C MET A 1 -26.22 6.00 -5.54
N ALA A 2 -25.39 6.82 -4.89
CA ALA A 2 -24.30 7.51 -5.57
C ALA A 2 -23.11 6.55 -5.76
N ARG A 3 -22.75 6.25 -7.02
CA ARG A 3 -21.54 5.47 -7.32
C ARG A 3 -20.31 6.21 -6.79
N VAL A 4 -19.40 5.47 -6.16
CA VAL A 4 -18.08 5.99 -5.79
C VAL A 4 -17.40 6.51 -7.05
N LYS A 5 -17.00 7.78 -7.05
CA LYS A 5 -16.26 8.35 -8.18
C LYS A 5 -14.80 7.94 -8.03
N LEU A 6 -14.21 7.28 -9.02
CA LEU A 6 -12.83 6.76 -8.96
C LEU A 6 -11.80 7.81 -8.50
N TRP A 7 -11.99 9.09 -8.84
CA TRP A 7 -11.09 10.16 -8.41
C TRP A 7 -11.03 10.33 -6.88
N THR A 8 -12.07 9.97 -6.12
CA THR A 8 -12.05 10.06 -4.65
C THR A 8 -11.15 9.00 -4.01
N ILE A 9 -10.80 7.94 -4.75
CA ILE A 9 -9.83 6.91 -4.34
C ILE A 9 -8.44 7.27 -4.89
N ALA A 10 -8.38 7.76 -6.13
CA ALA A 10 -7.11 8.12 -6.77
C ALA A 10 -6.41 9.30 -6.08
N VAL A 11 -7.14 10.28 -5.56
CA VAL A 11 -6.55 11.43 -4.86
C VAL A 11 -5.76 10.99 -3.61
N PRO A 12 -6.34 10.25 -2.63
CA PRO A 12 -5.56 9.75 -1.50
C PRO A 12 -4.35 8.88 -1.91
N ALA A 13 -4.50 8.06 -2.95
CA ALA A 13 -3.42 7.24 -3.49
C ALA A 13 -2.26 8.12 -4.00
N ALA A 14 -2.56 9.13 -4.81
CA ALA A 14 -1.58 10.07 -5.32
C ALA A 14 -0.94 10.89 -4.20
N THR A 15 -1.72 11.33 -3.20
CA THR A 15 -1.21 12.08 -2.06
C THR A 15 -0.19 11.30 -1.26
N VAL A 16 -0.49 10.03 -0.90
CA VAL A 16 0.49 9.21 -0.16
C VAL A 16 1.70 8.89 -1.03
N LEU A 17 1.50 8.59 -2.30
CA LEU A 17 2.60 8.25 -3.20
C LEU A 17 3.57 9.40 -3.38
N THR A 18 3.06 10.60 -3.69
CA THR A 18 3.87 11.81 -3.80
C THR A 18 4.54 12.16 -2.47
N GLY A 19 3.85 11.94 -1.35
CA GLY A 19 4.42 12.14 -0.01
C GLY A 19 5.61 11.21 0.26
N ILE A 20 5.51 9.93 -0.07
CA ILE A 20 6.60 8.96 0.10
C ILE A 20 7.79 9.32 -0.79
N VAL A 21 7.54 9.66 -2.06
CA VAL A 21 8.60 10.10 -3.00
C VAL A 21 9.27 11.38 -2.51
N ALA A 22 8.49 12.40 -2.11
CA ALA A 22 9.07 13.64 -1.61
C ALA A 22 9.90 13.40 -0.34
N ALA A 23 9.42 12.54 0.55
CA ALA A 23 10.11 12.19 1.79
C ALA A 23 11.44 11.47 1.54
N SER A 24 11.54 10.61 0.51
CA SER A 24 12.79 9.89 0.19
C SER A 24 13.91 10.81 -0.24
N TYR A 25 13.59 11.98 -0.81
CA TYR A 25 14.55 13.04 -1.12
C TYR A 25 14.93 13.93 0.07
N VAL A 26 14.22 13.82 1.20
CA VAL A 26 14.49 14.61 2.41
C VAL A 26 15.37 13.83 3.37
N SER A 27 14.86 12.71 3.90
CA SER A 27 15.61 11.83 4.81
C SER A 27 14.89 10.50 5.05
N PRO A 28 15.59 9.45 5.51
CA PRO A 28 14.96 8.18 5.89
C PRO A 28 13.94 8.31 7.02
N GLU A 29 14.15 9.25 7.95
CA GLU A 29 13.19 9.57 9.01
C GLU A 29 11.90 10.14 8.41
N ALA A 30 12.00 11.02 7.41
CA ALA A 30 10.84 11.57 6.72
C ALA A 30 10.02 10.45 6.05
N VAL A 31 10.68 9.48 5.40
CA VAL A 31 9.98 8.34 4.78
C VAL A 31 9.28 7.49 5.84
N ALA A 32 9.94 7.24 6.97
CA ALA A 32 9.34 6.50 8.08
C ALA A 32 8.12 7.23 8.67
N ILE A 33 8.19 8.55 8.86
CA ILE A 33 7.09 9.36 9.39
C ILE A 33 5.92 9.39 8.40
N VAL A 34 6.17 9.70 7.13
CA VAL A 34 5.11 9.81 6.11
C VAL A 34 4.45 8.46 5.86
N THR A 35 5.25 7.41 5.64
CA THR A 35 4.73 6.05 5.43
C THR A 35 4.02 5.53 6.67
N GLY A 36 4.57 5.77 7.87
CA GLY A 36 3.97 5.36 9.13
C GLY A 36 2.64 6.04 9.40
N ALA A 37 2.56 7.35 9.19
CA ALA A 37 1.31 8.10 9.30
C ALA A 37 0.27 7.63 8.27
N ALA A 38 0.70 7.39 7.03
CA ALA A 38 -0.16 6.86 5.99
C ALA A 38 -0.69 5.45 6.30
N ALA A 39 0.18 4.55 6.75
CA ALA A 39 -0.18 3.20 7.14
C ALA A 39 -1.12 3.20 8.36
N ALA A 40 -0.88 4.09 9.32
CA ALA A 40 -1.74 4.28 10.47
C ALA A 40 -3.14 4.77 10.04
N LEU A 41 -3.20 5.79 9.18
CA LEU A 41 -4.46 6.36 8.70
C LEU A 41 -5.25 5.37 7.83
N ALA A 42 -4.56 4.67 6.91
CA ALA A 42 -5.17 3.64 6.09
C ALA A 42 -5.69 2.48 6.94
N GLY A 43 -4.91 2.02 7.92
CA GLY A 43 -5.31 1.01 8.88
C GLY A 43 -6.50 1.44 9.72
N PHE A 44 -6.50 2.67 10.23
CA PHE A 44 -7.63 3.22 11.00
C PHE A 44 -8.91 3.33 10.16
N GLY A 45 -8.80 3.78 8.92
CA GLY A 45 -9.93 3.91 8.00
C GLY A 45 -10.45 2.59 7.44
N TRP A 46 -9.67 1.50 7.53
CA TRP A 46 -10.02 0.22 6.92
C TRP A 46 -11.32 -0.40 7.47
N PRO A 47 -11.55 -0.46 8.78
CA PRO A 47 -12.84 -0.89 9.32
C PRO A 47 -14.03 0.00 8.90
N TYR A 48 -13.79 1.29 8.62
CA TYR A 48 -14.81 2.19 8.10
C TYR A 48 -15.13 1.90 6.63
N LEU A 49 -14.13 1.47 5.85
CA LEU A 49 -14.33 0.99 4.49
C LEU A 49 -15.20 -0.29 4.47
N LEU A 50 -14.94 -1.21 5.40
CA LEU A 50 -15.67 -2.47 5.51
C LEU A 50 -17.05 -2.35 6.18
N GLY A 51 -17.35 -1.22 6.83
CA GLY A 51 -18.62 -1.04 7.54
C GLY A 51 -18.76 -1.93 8.78
N VAL A 52 -17.66 -2.37 9.38
CA VAL A 52 -17.73 -3.28 10.55
C VAL A 52 -18.19 -2.55 11.81
N PRO A 53 -18.97 -3.20 12.71
CA PRO A 53 -19.50 -2.54 13.91
C PRO A 53 -18.44 -1.99 14.87
N ALA A 54 -17.31 -2.69 15.02
CA ALA A 54 -16.22 -2.33 15.96
C ALA A 54 -15.17 -1.40 15.33
N ARG A 55 -15.58 -0.51 14.42
CA ARG A 55 -14.67 0.27 13.57
C ARG A 55 -13.59 1.06 14.30
N LYS A 56 -13.89 1.60 15.49
CA LYS A 56 -12.92 2.41 16.26
C LYS A 56 -11.81 1.55 16.87
N THR A 57 -12.17 0.47 17.57
CA THR A 57 -11.20 -0.38 18.27
C THR A 57 -10.36 -1.18 17.29
N GLN A 58 -10.99 -1.74 16.24
CA GLN A 58 -10.27 -2.41 15.17
C GLN A 58 -9.40 -1.44 14.37
N GLY A 59 -9.89 -0.21 14.16
CA GLY A 59 -9.12 0.83 13.46
C GLY A 59 -7.87 1.21 14.24
N ALA A 60 -7.98 1.37 15.56
CA ALA A 60 -6.84 1.65 16.43
C ALA A 60 -5.78 0.53 16.37
N VAL A 61 -6.21 -0.75 16.41
CA VAL A 61 -5.28 -1.88 16.27
C VAL A 61 -4.57 -1.85 14.92
N LEU A 62 -5.29 -1.68 13.81
CA LEU A 62 -4.68 -1.64 12.48
C LEU A 62 -3.76 -0.42 12.30
N ALA A 63 -4.10 0.71 12.93
CA ALA A 63 -3.24 1.88 12.93
C ALA A 63 -1.90 1.60 13.63
N LEU A 64 -1.94 0.93 14.78
CA LEU A 64 -0.75 0.48 15.51
C LEU A 64 0.04 -0.57 14.72
N VAL A 65 -0.62 -1.45 13.97
CA VAL A 65 0.07 -2.40 13.09
C VAL A 65 0.85 -1.67 12.00
N GLY A 66 0.24 -0.69 11.33
CA GLY A 66 0.90 0.11 10.29
C GLY A 66 2.07 0.93 10.82
N ALA A 67 1.83 1.71 11.88
CA ALA A 67 2.88 2.53 12.52
C ALA A 67 3.98 1.66 13.16
N GLY A 68 3.60 0.56 13.81
CA GLY A 68 4.54 -0.37 14.44
C GLY A 68 5.41 -1.11 13.42
N SER A 69 4.85 -1.53 12.29
CA SER A 69 5.60 -2.23 11.24
C SER A 69 6.60 -1.29 10.55
N THR A 70 6.19 -0.05 10.28
CA THR A 70 7.05 0.98 9.68
C THR A 70 8.16 1.42 10.64
N ALA A 71 7.85 1.63 11.92
CA ALA A 71 8.84 1.91 12.95
C ALA A 71 9.83 0.73 13.10
N ALA A 72 9.33 -0.51 13.13
CA ALA A 72 10.19 -1.68 13.20
C ALA A 72 11.12 -1.78 11.98
N ALA A 73 10.63 -1.47 10.78
CA ALA A 73 11.45 -1.43 9.57
C ALA A 73 12.47 -0.30 9.56
N PHE A 74 12.21 0.82 10.23
CA PHE A 74 13.16 1.92 10.40
C PHE A 74 14.27 1.59 11.40
N PHE A 75 13.93 1.01 12.55
CA PHE A 75 14.91 0.70 13.61
C PHE A 75 15.64 -0.63 13.42
N ALA A 76 15.13 -1.51 12.54
CA ALA A 76 15.77 -2.79 12.30
C ALA A 76 17.18 -2.64 11.66
N PRO A 77 18.09 -3.59 11.93
CA PRO A 77 19.37 -3.67 11.24
C PRO A 77 19.18 -3.78 9.72
N ALA A 78 20.14 -3.26 8.95
CA ALA A 78 20.05 -3.22 7.48
C ALA A 78 19.88 -4.62 6.84
N THR A 79 20.38 -5.67 7.48
CA THR A 79 20.26 -7.06 6.98
C THR A 79 18.85 -7.65 7.19
N ALA A 80 18.05 -7.07 8.09
CA ALA A 80 16.86 -7.67 8.67
C ALA A 80 15.66 -6.69 8.74
N MET A 81 15.57 -5.75 7.80
CA MET A 81 14.62 -4.62 7.85
C MET A 81 13.14 -5.05 7.99
N LEU A 82 12.72 -6.16 7.38
CA LEU A 82 11.33 -6.63 7.47
C LEU A 82 11.13 -7.79 8.46
N THR A 83 12.14 -8.17 9.22
CA THR A 83 12.08 -9.36 10.11
C THR A 83 10.97 -9.24 11.16
N TRP A 84 10.73 -8.03 11.67
CA TRP A 84 9.71 -7.80 12.71
C TRP A 84 8.30 -7.56 12.16
N MET A 85 8.15 -7.26 10.87
CA MET A 85 6.84 -6.98 10.26
C MET A 85 5.83 -8.14 10.46
N PRO A 86 6.18 -9.42 10.20
CA PRO A 86 5.25 -10.53 10.47
C PRO A 86 4.85 -10.63 11.94
N GLY A 87 5.78 -10.37 12.87
CA GLY A 87 5.50 -10.39 14.30
C GLY A 87 4.51 -9.30 14.72
N VAL A 88 4.70 -8.07 14.24
CA VAL A 88 3.78 -6.95 14.49
C VAL A 88 2.38 -7.25 13.94
N VAL A 89 2.31 -7.76 12.70
CA VAL A 89 1.03 -8.15 12.09
C VAL A 89 0.36 -9.28 12.87
N ALA A 90 1.10 -10.30 13.31
CA ALA A 90 0.56 -11.42 14.08
C ALA A 90 -0.05 -10.95 15.42
N VAL A 91 0.64 -10.04 16.13
CA VAL A 91 0.10 -9.42 17.36
C VAL A 91 -1.18 -8.65 17.05
N GLY A 92 -1.21 -7.88 15.96
CA GLY A 92 -2.41 -7.17 15.51
C GLY A 92 -3.58 -8.11 15.21
N VAL A 93 -3.34 -9.19 14.48
CA VAL A 93 -4.34 -10.23 14.19
C VAL A 93 -4.85 -10.87 15.47
N GLY A 94 -3.97 -11.19 16.43
CA GLY A 94 -4.35 -11.66 17.75
C GLY A 94 -5.26 -10.67 18.49
N ALA A 95 -4.93 -9.39 18.47
CA ALA A 95 -5.75 -8.33 19.06
C ALA A 95 -7.13 -8.21 18.37
N VAL A 96 -7.19 -8.37 17.04
CA VAL A 96 -8.46 -8.43 16.30
C VAL A 96 -9.32 -9.60 16.80
N PHE A 97 -8.75 -10.79 16.97
CA PHE A 97 -9.48 -11.93 17.54
C PHE A 97 -9.98 -11.66 18.95
N VAL A 98 -9.15 -11.08 19.83
CA VAL A 98 -9.57 -10.71 21.20
C VAL A 98 -10.73 -9.72 21.18
N ILE A 99 -10.67 -8.68 20.34
CA ILE A 99 -11.76 -7.71 20.18
C ILE A 99 -13.05 -8.42 19.72
N GLN A 100 -12.93 -9.38 18.79
CA GLN A 100 -14.08 -10.14 18.34
C GLN A 100 -14.60 -11.08 19.42
N LEU A 101 -13.77 -11.71 20.25
CA LEU A 101 -14.22 -12.53 21.37
C LEU A 101 -15.01 -11.70 22.39
N LEU A 102 -14.48 -10.53 22.77
CA LEU A 102 -15.13 -9.62 23.73
C LEU A 102 -16.48 -9.07 23.23
N ARG A 103 -16.70 -9.03 21.91
CA ARG A 103 -17.99 -8.63 21.33
C ARG A 103 -19.16 -9.61 21.57
N GLY A 104 -18.90 -10.81 22.10
CA GLY A 104 -19.94 -11.80 22.44
C GLY A 104 -20.51 -12.61 21.27
N THR A 105 -20.77 -13.90 21.49
CA THR A 105 -21.25 -14.87 20.49
C THR A 105 -22.62 -14.50 19.92
N GLY A 106 -22.87 -14.79 18.62
CA GLY A 106 -24.18 -14.59 17.98
C GLY A 106 -24.32 -13.34 17.09
N GLN A 107 -23.26 -12.54 16.94
CA GLN A 107 -23.27 -11.39 16.02
C GLN A 107 -23.16 -11.85 14.56
N ALA A 108 -24.08 -11.39 13.71
CA ALA A 108 -24.03 -11.64 12.27
C ALA A 108 -22.71 -11.11 11.66
N GLN A 109 -22.24 -11.76 10.58
CA GLN A 109 -21.09 -11.31 9.77
C GLN A 109 -19.74 -11.28 10.51
N ARG A 110 -19.60 -12.02 11.62
CA ARG A 110 -18.36 -12.10 12.41
C ARG A 110 -17.17 -12.61 11.61
N LEU A 111 -17.34 -13.69 10.85
CA LEU A 111 -16.25 -14.29 10.08
C LEU A 111 -15.80 -13.33 8.96
N GLU A 112 -16.75 -12.81 8.19
CA GLU A 112 -16.50 -11.85 7.10
C GLU A 112 -15.82 -10.57 7.62
N SER A 113 -16.30 -10.01 8.73
CA SER A 113 -15.66 -8.86 9.38
C SER A 113 -14.25 -9.17 9.86
N THR A 114 -14.02 -10.37 10.39
CA THR A 114 -12.70 -10.77 10.92
C THR A 114 -11.71 -10.97 9.79
N LEU A 115 -12.10 -11.68 8.73
CA LEU A 115 -11.27 -11.86 7.53
C LEU A 115 -10.95 -10.52 6.87
N GLY A 116 -11.96 -9.64 6.74
CA GLY A 116 -11.78 -8.29 6.22
C GLY A 116 -10.83 -7.45 7.06
N VAL A 117 -10.91 -7.50 8.39
CA VAL A 117 -10.01 -6.71 9.26
C VAL A 117 -8.59 -7.30 9.28
N ILE A 118 -8.43 -8.62 9.19
CA ILE A 118 -7.12 -9.27 9.07
C ILE A 118 -6.42 -8.86 7.78
N SER A 119 -7.12 -8.77 6.65
CA SER A 119 -6.51 -8.27 5.41
C SER A 119 -6.05 -6.82 5.53
N GLY A 120 -6.78 -5.99 6.27
CA GLY A 120 -6.37 -4.63 6.62
C GLY A 120 -5.08 -4.59 7.46
N ALA A 121 -4.91 -5.52 8.40
CA ALA A 121 -3.67 -5.62 9.18
C ALA A 121 -2.47 -5.98 8.29
N LEU A 122 -2.65 -6.92 7.35
CA LEU A 122 -1.63 -7.27 6.36
C LEU A 122 -1.27 -6.07 5.48
N VAL A 123 -2.25 -5.39 4.91
CA VAL A 123 -2.06 -4.20 4.06
C VAL A 123 -1.36 -3.08 4.81
N ALA A 124 -1.78 -2.77 6.03
CA ALA A 124 -1.15 -1.75 6.86
C ALA A 124 0.32 -2.10 7.17
N GLY A 125 0.59 -3.37 7.51
CA GLY A 125 1.94 -3.85 7.77
C GLY A 125 2.85 -3.81 6.55
N MET A 126 2.33 -4.10 5.35
CA MET A 126 3.08 -4.05 4.09
C MET A 126 3.62 -2.65 3.75
N GLY A 127 3.04 -1.59 4.32
CA GLY A 127 3.57 -0.23 4.21
C GLY A 127 5.03 -0.12 4.69
N ALA A 128 5.45 -0.95 5.64
CA ALA A 128 6.83 -1.02 6.13
C ALA A 128 7.87 -1.28 5.03
N GLY A 129 7.47 -1.91 3.92
CA GLY A 129 8.35 -2.16 2.80
C GLY A 129 8.82 -0.89 2.09
N TRP A 130 8.07 0.22 2.12
CA TRP A 130 8.55 1.50 1.58
C TRP A 130 9.73 2.06 2.39
N VAL A 131 9.66 1.94 3.72
CA VAL A 131 10.76 2.32 4.61
C VAL A 131 11.97 1.40 4.41
N ALA A 132 11.73 0.10 4.25
CA ALA A 132 12.81 -0.85 3.98
C ALA A 132 13.45 -0.62 2.60
N ALA A 133 12.66 -0.30 1.58
CA ALA A 133 13.15 0.02 0.24
C ALA A 133 14.01 1.29 0.23
N ASP A 134 13.58 2.32 0.96
CA ASP A 134 14.33 3.57 1.12
C ASP A 134 15.71 3.38 1.78
N ARG A 135 15.83 2.37 2.64
CA ARG A 135 17.05 2.08 3.40
C ARG A 135 18.03 1.14 2.71
N LEU A 136 17.69 0.56 1.55
CA LEU A 136 18.58 -0.35 0.82
C LEU A 136 19.89 0.35 0.43
N ALA A 137 21.03 -0.31 0.69
CA ALA A 137 22.35 0.20 0.37
C ALA A 137 22.74 -0.13 -1.09
N GLY A 138 23.26 0.85 -1.83
CA GLY A 138 23.65 0.70 -3.24
C GLY A 138 23.39 1.98 -4.03
N ALA A 139 24.21 2.24 -5.06
CA ALA A 139 24.32 3.47 -5.85
C ALA A 139 22.99 4.22 -6.04
N GLU A 140 22.79 5.37 -5.37
CA GLU A 140 21.64 6.27 -5.60
C GLU A 140 20.26 5.54 -5.61
N GLY A 141 20.21 4.33 -5.02
CA GLY A 141 19.38 3.21 -5.53
C GLY A 141 18.13 2.92 -4.73
N SER A 142 17.91 3.62 -3.62
CA SER A 142 16.64 3.58 -2.90
C SER A 142 15.65 4.61 -3.43
N GLN A 143 16.10 5.84 -3.69
CA GLN A 143 15.28 6.91 -4.27
C GLN A 143 14.87 6.58 -5.70
N GLY A 144 15.80 6.13 -6.54
CA GLY A 144 15.49 5.75 -7.92
C GLY A 144 14.50 4.60 -8.02
N LEU A 145 14.60 3.60 -7.13
CA LEU A 145 13.65 2.50 -7.02
C LEU A 145 12.25 2.99 -6.58
N ILE A 146 12.19 3.87 -5.59
CA ILE A 146 10.94 4.50 -5.13
C ILE A 146 10.30 5.30 -6.26
N VAL A 147 11.08 6.12 -6.98
CA VAL A 147 10.60 6.93 -8.11
C VAL A 147 10.13 6.06 -9.26
N ALA A 148 10.87 5.02 -9.65
CA ALA A 148 10.46 4.12 -10.73
C ALA A 148 9.14 3.40 -10.39
N SER A 149 9.03 2.89 -9.16
CA SER A 149 7.81 2.26 -8.66
C SER A 149 6.64 3.25 -8.61
N ALA A 150 6.90 4.48 -8.14
CA ALA A 150 5.90 5.53 -8.08
C ALA A 150 5.42 6.00 -9.45
N ALA A 151 6.32 6.11 -10.44
CA ALA A 151 5.96 6.42 -11.82
C ALA A 151 4.98 5.37 -12.38
N ALA A 152 5.24 4.08 -12.14
CA ALA A 152 4.31 3.02 -12.55
C ALA A 152 2.95 3.11 -11.85
N ILE A 153 2.93 3.32 -10.53
CA ILE A 153 1.68 3.43 -9.75
C ILE A 153 0.87 4.65 -10.22
N ALA A 154 1.53 5.79 -10.45
CA ALA A 154 0.88 7.02 -10.90
C ALA A 154 0.29 6.86 -12.31
N VAL A 155 1.04 6.29 -13.25
CA VAL A 155 0.58 6.05 -14.63
C VAL A 155 -0.55 5.03 -14.65
N ALA A 156 -0.43 3.91 -13.93
CA ALA A 156 -1.50 2.93 -13.81
C ALA A 156 -2.76 3.51 -13.15
N GLY A 157 -2.58 4.40 -12.16
CA GLY A 157 -3.66 5.16 -11.53
C GLY A 157 -4.36 6.10 -12.51
N ALA A 158 -3.61 6.83 -13.33
CA ALA A 158 -4.15 7.71 -14.36
C ALA A 158 -4.92 6.93 -15.43
N VAL A 159 -4.36 5.82 -15.92
CA VAL A 159 -5.04 4.90 -16.86
C VAL A 159 -6.33 4.34 -16.24
N SER A 160 -6.31 4.08 -14.92
CA SER A 160 -7.48 3.60 -14.19
C SER A 160 -8.62 4.62 -14.10
N LEU A 161 -8.36 5.91 -14.30
CA LEU A 161 -9.39 6.95 -14.35
C LEU A 161 -10.10 7.04 -15.71
N ILE A 162 -9.52 6.42 -16.75
CA ILE A 162 -10.13 6.42 -18.08
C ILE A 162 -11.39 5.53 -18.05
N PRO A 163 -12.55 6.02 -18.56
CA PRO A 163 -13.81 5.28 -18.57
C PRO A 163 -13.85 4.20 -19.67
N LEU A 164 -12.83 3.34 -19.73
CA LEU A 164 -12.73 2.21 -20.65
C LEU A 164 -13.11 0.89 -19.95
N PRO A 165 -13.54 -0.13 -20.72
CA PRO A 165 -13.80 -1.46 -20.18
C PRO A 165 -12.51 -2.08 -19.60
N ASP A 166 -12.65 -2.92 -18.57
CA ASP A 166 -11.52 -3.55 -17.87
C ASP A 166 -10.62 -4.36 -18.79
N ARG A 167 -11.19 -4.98 -19.83
CA ARG A 167 -10.44 -5.76 -20.83
C ARG A 167 -9.38 -4.92 -21.56
N ILE A 168 -9.58 -3.61 -21.66
CA ILE A 168 -8.67 -2.66 -22.30
C ILE A 168 -7.82 -1.96 -21.24
N THR A 169 -8.45 -1.47 -20.17
CA THR A 169 -7.77 -0.71 -19.11
C THR A 169 -6.70 -1.54 -18.43
N ALA A 170 -6.94 -2.84 -18.22
CA ALA A 170 -6.01 -3.68 -17.49
C ALA A 170 -4.67 -3.93 -18.20
N PRO A 171 -4.65 -4.46 -19.45
CA PRO A 171 -3.38 -4.60 -20.16
C PRO A 171 -2.72 -3.25 -20.43
N LEU A 172 -3.48 -2.20 -20.73
CA LEU A 172 -2.90 -0.86 -20.93
C LEU A 172 -2.24 -0.33 -19.66
N GLY A 173 -2.87 -0.47 -18.49
CA GLY A 173 -2.31 0.00 -17.22
C GLY A 173 -1.01 -0.72 -16.88
N VAL A 174 -0.96 -2.04 -17.08
CA VAL A 174 0.26 -2.84 -16.86
C VAL A 174 1.37 -2.45 -17.82
N LEU A 175 1.06 -2.35 -19.13
CA LEU A 175 2.06 -1.99 -20.15
C LEU A 175 2.61 -0.59 -19.93
N THR A 176 1.75 0.40 -19.72
CA THR A 176 2.17 1.78 -19.50
C THR A 176 2.89 1.97 -18.18
N GLY A 177 2.50 1.25 -17.12
CA GLY A 177 3.21 1.26 -15.85
C GLY A 177 4.60 0.62 -15.96
N ALA A 178 4.73 -0.51 -16.66
CA ALA A 178 6.02 -1.13 -16.94
C ALA A 178 6.95 -0.19 -17.72
N LEU A 179 6.43 0.45 -18.78
CA LEU A 179 7.18 1.43 -19.57
C LEU A 179 7.58 2.66 -18.75
N ALA A 180 6.69 3.16 -17.87
CA ALA A 180 6.98 4.30 -17.01
C ALA A 180 8.12 4.01 -16.02
N ALA A 181 8.10 2.85 -15.36
CA ALA A 181 9.19 2.45 -14.47
C ALA A 181 10.48 2.12 -15.22
N ALA A 182 10.39 1.51 -16.41
CA ALA A 182 11.56 1.27 -17.26
C ALA A 182 12.22 2.59 -17.68
N ALA A 183 11.43 3.58 -18.10
CA ALA A 183 11.90 4.91 -18.44
C ALA A 183 12.53 5.61 -17.24
N ALA A 184 11.89 5.55 -16.07
CA ALA A 184 12.46 6.09 -14.83
C ALA A 184 13.78 5.40 -14.46
N ALA A 185 13.84 4.07 -14.57
CA ALA A 185 15.06 3.31 -14.31
C ALA A 185 16.20 3.66 -15.27
N ALA A 186 15.91 3.94 -16.54
CA ALA A 186 16.92 4.39 -17.51
C ALA A 186 17.57 5.73 -17.14
N LEU A 187 16.93 6.53 -16.28
CA LEU A 187 17.44 7.81 -15.79
C LEU A 187 18.20 7.69 -14.46
N VAL A 188 18.18 6.51 -13.83
CA VAL A 188 18.81 6.26 -12.53
C VAL A 188 20.08 5.44 -12.74
N PRO A 189 21.27 6.00 -12.48
CA PRO A 189 22.52 5.25 -12.55
C PRO A 189 22.48 3.99 -11.67
N GLY A 190 22.84 2.84 -12.24
CA GLY A 190 22.91 1.57 -11.50
C GLY A 190 21.59 0.80 -11.37
N LEU A 191 20.45 1.35 -11.79
CA LEU A 191 19.17 0.61 -11.79
C LEU A 191 18.93 -0.06 -13.16
N PRO A 192 18.91 -1.41 -13.26
CA PRO A 192 18.69 -2.08 -14.54
C PRO A 192 17.30 -1.76 -15.11
N VAL A 193 17.22 -1.35 -16.37
CA VAL A 193 15.95 -1.02 -17.06
C VAL A 193 14.97 -2.20 -17.03
N ALA A 194 15.46 -3.43 -17.18
CA ALA A 194 14.65 -4.64 -17.10
C ALA A 194 14.07 -4.87 -15.70
N ALA A 195 14.83 -4.58 -14.64
CA ALA A 195 14.34 -4.64 -13.26
C ALA A 195 13.26 -3.58 -13.04
N GLY A 196 13.50 -2.34 -13.49
CA GLY A 196 12.50 -1.27 -13.48
C GLY A 196 11.20 -1.66 -14.19
N ALA A 197 11.30 -2.22 -15.39
CA ALA A 197 10.13 -2.68 -16.16
C ALA A 197 9.32 -3.74 -15.41
N PHE A 198 9.99 -4.72 -14.81
CA PHE A 198 9.33 -5.78 -14.04
C PHE A 198 8.62 -5.24 -12.80
N ILE A 199 9.30 -4.37 -12.04
CA ILE A 199 8.74 -3.72 -10.85
C ILE A 199 7.54 -2.85 -11.22
N GLY A 200 7.64 -2.10 -12.31
CA GLY A 200 6.53 -1.30 -12.83
C GLY A 200 5.33 -2.14 -13.25
N ALA A 201 5.56 -3.25 -13.95
CA ALA A 201 4.50 -4.19 -14.32
C ALA A 201 3.80 -4.76 -13.08
N LEU A 202 4.57 -5.17 -12.07
CA LEU A 202 4.05 -5.68 -10.80
C LEU A 202 3.20 -4.63 -10.07
N CYS A 203 3.72 -3.41 -9.91
CA CYS A 203 3.01 -2.31 -9.25
C CYS A 203 1.71 -1.95 -9.98
N ALA A 204 1.79 -1.81 -11.31
CA ALA A 204 0.65 -1.46 -12.15
C ALA A 204 -0.43 -2.54 -12.15
N ALA A 205 -0.06 -3.82 -12.15
CA ALA A 205 -1.01 -4.93 -12.07
C ALA A 205 -1.85 -4.87 -10.79
N VAL A 206 -1.24 -4.55 -9.65
CA VAL A 206 -1.95 -4.38 -8.38
C VAL A 206 -2.92 -3.18 -8.44
N VAL A 207 -2.48 -2.03 -8.94
CA VAL A 207 -3.31 -0.82 -9.05
C VAL A 207 -4.55 -1.07 -9.92
N VAL A 208 -4.34 -1.69 -11.09
CA VAL A 208 -5.42 -2.04 -12.01
C VAL A 208 -6.38 -3.07 -11.38
N ALA A 209 -5.86 -4.08 -10.68
CA ALA A 209 -6.68 -5.06 -9.98
C ALA A 209 -7.56 -4.40 -8.91
N VAL A 210 -7.02 -3.42 -8.17
CA VAL A 210 -7.76 -2.65 -7.16
C VAL A 210 -8.83 -1.77 -7.80
N ARG A 211 -8.59 -1.18 -8.98
CA ARG A 211 -9.64 -0.48 -9.74
C ARG A 211 -10.84 -1.39 -9.99
N ARG A 212 -10.61 -2.63 -10.41
CA ARG A 212 -11.69 -3.60 -10.66
C ARG A 212 -12.51 -3.88 -9.39
N LEU A 213 -11.86 -4.02 -8.23
CA LEU A 213 -12.54 -4.17 -6.95
C LEU A 213 -13.36 -2.93 -6.58
N ALA A 214 -12.81 -1.73 -6.83
CA ALA A 214 -13.50 -0.47 -6.57
C ALA A 214 -14.76 -0.29 -7.43
N LEU A 215 -14.73 -0.75 -8.69
CA LEU A 215 -15.85 -0.66 -9.62
C LEU A 215 -17.01 -1.61 -9.31
N ILE A 216 -16.76 -2.71 -8.61
CA ILE A 216 -17.79 -3.70 -8.21
C ILE A 216 -18.57 -3.21 -6.98
N ARG A 217 -18.06 -2.21 -6.26
CA ARG A 217 -18.65 -1.77 -5.01
C ARG A 217 -19.86 -0.85 -5.23
N ASP A 218 -21.00 -1.26 -4.67
CA ASP A 218 -22.26 -0.50 -4.76
C ASP A 218 -22.41 0.59 -3.69
N ASP A 219 -21.75 0.42 -2.53
CA ASP A 219 -21.85 1.34 -1.40
C ASP A 219 -20.76 2.41 -1.41
N SER A 220 -21.13 3.68 -1.18
CA SER A 220 -20.15 4.73 -0.94
C SER A 220 -19.71 4.73 0.53
N PRO A 221 -18.45 4.40 0.84
CA PRO A 221 -17.95 4.53 2.21
C PRO A 221 -17.87 6.01 2.59
N GLY A 222 -17.86 6.28 3.91
CA GLY A 222 -17.53 7.60 4.43
C GLY A 222 -16.09 8.01 4.10
N LEU A 223 -15.74 9.27 4.37
CA LEU A 223 -14.43 9.85 4.04
C LEU A 223 -13.24 8.99 4.46
N LEU A 224 -13.23 8.47 5.69
CA LEU A 224 -12.14 7.62 6.19
C LEU A 224 -12.00 6.30 5.40
N GLY A 225 -13.11 5.73 4.95
CA GLY A 225 -13.08 4.52 4.12
C GLY A 225 -12.56 4.81 2.71
N LEU A 226 -12.90 5.97 2.13
CA LEU A 226 -12.36 6.41 0.84
C LEU A 226 -10.85 6.66 0.90
N VAL A 227 -10.39 7.33 1.96
CA VAL A 227 -8.96 7.56 2.21
C VAL A 227 -8.22 6.23 2.36
N SER A 228 -8.74 5.31 3.17
CA SER A 228 -8.17 3.97 3.32
C SER A 228 -8.12 3.20 2.01
N ALA A 229 -9.22 3.21 1.23
CA ALA A 229 -9.28 2.53 -0.07
C ALA A 229 -8.25 3.06 -1.08
N GLY A 230 -7.95 4.35 -1.05
CA GLY A 230 -6.92 4.94 -1.92
C GLY A 230 -5.49 4.66 -1.46
N MET A 231 -5.23 4.75 -0.16
CA MET A 231 -3.87 4.56 0.38
C MET A 231 -3.45 3.08 0.39
N ALA A 232 -4.39 2.17 0.63
CA ALA A 232 -4.16 0.74 0.75
C ALA A 232 -3.32 0.10 -0.39
N PRO A 233 -3.66 0.26 -1.68
CA PRO A 233 -2.87 -0.35 -2.76
C PRO A 233 -1.44 0.19 -2.83
N VAL A 234 -1.24 1.48 -2.54
CA VAL A 234 0.10 2.08 -2.50
C VAL A 234 0.92 1.47 -1.37
N LEU A 235 0.35 1.41 -0.16
CA LEU A 235 1.03 0.84 1.01
C LEU A 235 1.32 -0.65 0.84
N ALA A 236 0.38 -1.43 0.29
CA ALA A 236 0.55 -2.86 0.04
C ALA A 236 1.72 -3.16 -0.91
N LEU A 237 2.01 -2.25 -1.85
CA LEU A 237 3.13 -2.39 -2.79
C LEU A 237 4.50 -2.21 -2.15
N GLY A 238 4.60 -1.63 -0.95
CA GLY A 238 5.89 -1.36 -0.31
C GLY A 238 6.77 -2.60 -0.17
N THR A 239 6.22 -3.72 0.31
CA THR A 239 6.98 -4.97 0.45
C THR A 239 7.37 -5.56 -0.90
N ALA A 240 6.50 -5.47 -1.90
CA ALA A 240 6.79 -5.91 -3.25
C ALA A 240 7.96 -5.13 -3.86
N VAL A 241 7.96 -3.80 -3.70
CA VAL A 241 9.07 -2.92 -4.14
C VAL A 241 10.36 -3.27 -3.42
N TYR A 242 10.33 -3.46 -2.10
CA TYR A 242 11.51 -3.85 -1.33
C TYR A 242 12.11 -5.18 -1.80
N PHE A 243 11.30 -6.24 -1.89
CA PHE A 243 11.80 -7.56 -2.28
C PHE A 243 12.25 -7.60 -3.72
N ALA A 244 11.53 -6.93 -4.63
CA ALA A 244 11.95 -6.84 -6.03
C ALA A 244 13.26 -6.05 -6.16
N GLY A 245 13.42 -4.95 -5.43
CA GLY A 245 14.69 -4.22 -5.35
C GLY A 245 15.83 -5.12 -4.86
N ARG A 246 15.63 -5.83 -3.75
CA ARG A 246 16.64 -6.73 -3.17
C ARG A 246 17.00 -7.93 -4.03
N LEU A 247 16.09 -8.39 -4.91
CA LEU A 247 16.30 -9.58 -5.76
C LEU A 247 16.81 -9.23 -7.16
N LEU A 248 16.44 -8.07 -7.70
CA LEU A 248 16.69 -7.70 -9.10
C LEU A 248 17.77 -6.64 -9.27
N VAL A 249 18.12 -5.93 -8.19
CA VAL A 249 19.19 -4.93 -8.20
C VAL A 249 20.42 -5.53 -7.51
N PRO A 250 21.53 -5.72 -8.26
CA PRO A 250 22.76 -6.34 -7.75
C PRO A 250 23.56 -5.43 -6.80
#